data_AF-A0A374VYI8-F1
#
_entry.id   AF-A0A374VYI8-F1
#
_cell.length_a   1.000
_cell.length_b   1.000
_cell.length_c   1.000
_cell.angle_alpha   90.00
_cell.angle_beta   90.00
_cell.angle_gamma   90.00
#
_symmetry.space_group_name_H-M   'P 1'
#
loop_
_entity.id
_entity.type
_entity.pdbx_description
1 polymer ?
#
loop_
_entity_poly.entity_id
_entity_poly.type
_entity_poly.pdbx_seq_one_letter_code
_entity_poly.pdbx_strand_id
1 'polypeptide(L)'
;MLEAFEIYQPPQADRNKIAGKMLGHVLIVFAALAVVMVKLFLCIGADSARNRDAVRKVTSPETEQWALIVLLVFVAAVIYLSVAGFLLSRKVRRQFTAWVYNGEKLYVVTAKVPSAGRYSSPRRVSSVFQIQERALEILHDPRMLVSLIEGTVSEPLFHVTPVTEVRRIRQREQEVIVCFDRYREKISKKTTNFEALMMHLRALGAE
;
A
#
# COMPACT_ATOMS: atom_id res chain seq x y z
N MET A 1 0.58 35.16 -13.01
CA MET A 1 1.83 35.00 -12.23
C MET A 1 1.59 33.86 -11.26
N LEU A 2 2.26 32.71 -11.45
CA LEU A 2 2.14 31.49 -10.62
C LEU A 2 3.10 31.53 -9.41
N GLU A 3 3.57 32.72 -9.01
CA GLU A 3 4.83 32.87 -8.26
C GLU A 3 4.78 32.45 -6.77
N ALA A 4 3.62 32.07 -6.22
CA ALA A 4 3.49 31.67 -4.81
C ALA A 4 3.00 30.23 -4.59
N PHE A 5 2.87 29.42 -5.65
CA PHE A 5 2.37 28.04 -5.50
C PHE A 5 3.52 27.03 -5.40
N GLU A 6 3.67 26.44 -4.22
CA GLU A 6 4.64 25.35 -3.99
C GLU A 6 3.91 24.02 -3.88
N ILE A 7 4.35 23.04 -4.67
CA ILE A 7 3.71 21.72 -4.74
C ILE A 7 4.67 20.66 -4.20
N TYR A 8 4.17 19.87 -3.25
CA TYR A 8 4.92 18.81 -2.59
C TYR A 8 4.25 17.45 -2.83
N GLN A 9 4.93 16.59 -3.58
CA GLN A 9 4.42 15.30 -4.00
C GLN A 9 5.22 14.16 -3.36
N PRO A 10 4.52 13.14 -2.83
CA PRO A 10 5.17 11.95 -2.31
C PRO A 10 5.82 11.14 -3.44
N PRO A 11 6.83 10.31 -3.12
CA PRO A 11 7.55 9.53 -4.14
C PRO A 11 6.58 8.60 -4.87
N GLN A 12 6.60 8.69 -6.20
CA GLN A 12 5.86 7.75 -7.04
C GLN A 12 6.39 6.33 -6.80
N ALA A 13 5.47 5.41 -6.57
CA ALA A 13 5.77 3.99 -6.58
C ALA A 13 5.31 3.44 -7.92
N ASP A 14 6.29 3.06 -8.71
CA ASP A 14 6.13 2.34 -9.96
C ASP A 14 5.34 1.04 -9.75
N ARG A 15 4.26 0.88 -10.53
CA ARG A 15 3.37 -0.28 -10.50
C ARG A 15 4.12 -1.57 -10.82
N ASN A 16 5.03 -1.55 -11.79
CA ASN A 16 5.83 -2.72 -12.16
C ASN A 16 6.76 -3.12 -11.01
N LYS A 17 7.35 -2.11 -10.36
CA LYS A 17 8.17 -2.31 -9.16
C LYS A 17 7.37 -2.86 -7.97
N ILE A 18 6.09 -2.50 -7.82
CA ILE A 18 5.22 -3.01 -6.76
C ILE A 18 4.77 -4.43 -7.06
N ALA A 19 4.34 -4.71 -8.29
CA ALA A 19 3.98 -6.05 -8.74
C ALA A 19 5.17 -7.01 -8.61
N GLY A 20 6.37 -6.58 -9.02
CA GLY A 20 7.60 -7.36 -8.85
C GLY A 20 7.93 -7.65 -7.38
N LYS A 21 7.74 -6.69 -6.48
CA LYS A 21 7.89 -6.94 -5.03
C LYS A 21 6.88 -7.95 -4.49
N MET A 22 5.62 -7.82 -4.90
CA MET A 22 4.57 -8.75 -4.49
C MET A 22 4.83 -10.15 -5.04
N LEU A 23 5.31 -10.27 -6.28
CA LEU A 23 5.72 -11.54 -6.88
C LEU A 23 6.84 -12.19 -6.06
N GLY A 24 7.85 -11.42 -5.62
CA GLY A 24 8.90 -11.94 -4.74
C GLY A 24 8.35 -12.54 -3.44
N HIS A 25 7.42 -11.84 -2.77
CA HIS A 25 6.75 -12.37 -1.57
C HIS A 25 5.96 -13.66 -1.84
N VAL A 26 5.26 -13.73 -2.98
CA VAL A 26 4.52 -14.91 -3.39
C VAL A 26 5.48 -16.08 -3.65
N LEU A 27 6.56 -15.87 -4.40
CA LEU A 27 7.54 -16.93 -4.71
C LEU A 27 8.17 -17.52 -3.45
N ILE A 28 8.50 -16.69 -2.45
CA ILE A 28 9.04 -17.15 -1.16
C ILE A 28 8.05 -18.07 -0.45
N VAL A 29 6.77 -17.69 -0.42
CA VAL A 29 5.70 -18.49 0.20
C VAL A 29 5.49 -19.81 -0.53
N PHE A 30 5.49 -19.79 -1.86
CA PHE A 30 5.38 -21.00 -2.68
C PHE A 30 6.55 -21.96 -2.44
N ALA A 31 7.77 -21.44 -2.35
CA ALA A 31 8.94 -22.25 -2.05
C ALA A 31 8.83 -22.91 -0.67
N ALA A 32 8.43 -22.17 0.36
CA ALA A 32 8.24 -22.70 1.71
C ALA A 32 7.15 -23.79 1.75
N LEU A 33 6.01 -23.57 1.09
CA LEU A 33 4.94 -24.56 0.97
C LEU A 33 5.40 -25.80 0.19
N ALA A 34 6.15 -25.64 -0.90
CA ALA A 34 6.65 -26.77 -1.67
C ALA A 34 7.55 -27.69 -0.82
N VAL A 35 8.44 -27.13 0.00
CA VAL A 35 9.34 -27.92 0.87
C VAL A 35 8.56 -28.80 1.85
N VAL A 36 7.54 -28.23 2.53
CA VAL A 36 6.74 -29.00 3.50
C VAL A 36 5.80 -30.00 2.81
N MET A 37 5.26 -29.63 1.65
CA MET A 37 4.40 -30.52 0.85
C MET A 37 5.16 -31.73 0.30
N VAL A 38 6.41 -31.57 -0.12
CA VAL A 38 7.26 -32.68 -0.56
C VAL A 38 7.46 -33.68 0.57
N LYS A 39 7.74 -33.20 1.79
CA LYS A 39 7.89 -34.08 2.96
C LYS A 39 6.60 -34.83 3.27
N LEU A 40 5.47 -34.14 3.31
CA LEU A 40 4.17 -34.78 3.52
C LEU A 40 3.89 -35.83 2.44
N PHE A 41 4.18 -35.55 1.17
CA PHE A 41 3.94 -36.47 0.07
C PHE A 41 4.78 -37.75 0.19
N LEU A 42 6.04 -37.65 0.61
CA LEU A 42 6.90 -38.81 0.87
C LEU A 42 6.36 -39.67 2.01
N CYS A 43 5.91 -39.05 3.11
CA CYS A 43 5.31 -39.78 4.24
C CYS A 43 4.01 -40.48 3.84
N ILE A 44 3.12 -39.80 3.10
CA ILE A 44 1.90 -40.40 2.54
C ILE A 44 2.24 -41.56 1.60
N GLY A 45 3.26 -41.43 0.75
CA GLY A 45 3.70 -42.49 -0.14
C GLY A 45 4.18 -43.73 0.62
N ALA A 46 4.95 -43.54 1.68
CA ALA A 46 5.41 -44.63 2.55
C ALA A 46 4.25 -45.32 3.28
N ASP A 47 3.30 -44.54 3.83
CA ASP A 47 2.11 -45.07 4.49
C ASP A 47 1.20 -45.81 3.49
N SER A 48 1.05 -45.28 2.27
CA SER A 48 0.28 -45.92 1.20
C SER A 48 0.86 -47.28 0.82
N ALA A 49 2.20 -47.38 0.68
CA ALA A 49 2.87 -48.64 0.40
C ALA A 49 2.67 -49.67 1.52
N ARG A 50 2.76 -49.25 2.79
CA ARG A 50 2.50 -50.12 3.95
C ARG A 50 1.04 -50.55 4.07
N ASN A 51 0.12 -49.67 3.67
CA ASN A 51 -1.32 -49.92 3.74
C ASN A 51 -1.88 -50.69 2.54
N ARG A 52 -1.07 -50.99 1.51
CA ARG A 52 -1.52 -51.69 0.29
C ARG A 52 -2.13 -53.05 0.60
N ASP A 53 -1.49 -53.80 1.50
CA ASP A 53 -1.87 -55.17 1.84
C ASP A 53 -2.39 -55.30 3.30
N ALA A 54 -2.64 -54.16 3.96
CA ALA A 54 -3.07 -54.14 5.35
C ALA A 54 -4.59 -54.26 5.49
N VAL A 55 -5.04 -55.09 6.46
CA VAL A 55 -6.47 -55.26 6.79
C VAL A 55 -7.11 -53.96 7.33
N ARG A 56 -6.30 -53.08 7.94
CA ARG A 56 -6.71 -51.73 8.38
C ARG A 56 -5.68 -50.72 7.91
N LYS A 57 -6.15 -49.62 7.31
CA LYS A 57 -5.28 -48.52 6.91
C LYS A 57 -4.92 -47.69 8.14
N VAL A 58 -3.63 -47.43 8.33
CA VAL A 58 -3.11 -46.66 9.46
C VAL A 58 -2.26 -45.52 8.92
N THR A 59 -2.50 -44.30 9.42
CA THR A 59 -1.65 -43.13 9.16
C THR A 59 -0.51 -43.13 10.17
N SER A 60 0.71 -42.90 9.73
CA SER A 60 1.83 -42.80 10.67
C SER A 60 1.78 -41.48 11.46
N PRO A 61 2.26 -41.47 12.72
CA PRO A 61 2.41 -40.23 13.50
C PRO A 61 3.26 -39.18 12.77
N GLU A 62 4.22 -39.62 11.96
CA GLU A 62 5.05 -38.75 11.13
C GLU A 62 4.20 -38.04 10.05
N THR A 63 3.33 -38.76 9.34
CA THR A 63 2.38 -38.15 8.38
C THR A 63 1.44 -37.17 9.06
N GLU A 64 0.91 -37.51 10.24
CA GLU A 64 0.03 -36.60 11.01
C GLU A 64 0.77 -35.31 11.42
N GLN A 65 2.01 -35.43 11.89
CA GLN A 65 2.84 -34.29 12.26
C GLN A 65 3.13 -33.40 11.04
N TRP A 66 3.52 -33.98 9.90
CA TRP A 66 3.77 -33.20 8.69
C TRP A 66 2.49 -32.54 8.14
N ALA A 67 1.33 -33.19 8.28
CA ALA A 67 0.05 -32.59 7.91
C ALA A 67 -0.26 -31.34 8.77
N LEU A 68 -0.01 -31.40 10.08
CA LEU A 68 -0.11 -30.24 10.97
C LEU A 68 0.89 -29.13 10.61
N ILE A 69 2.14 -29.50 10.29
CA ILE A 69 3.16 -28.53 9.86
C ILE A 69 2.73 -27.81 8.58
N VAL A 70 2.24 -28.54 7.58
CA VAL A 70 1.71 -27.95 6.34
C VAL A 70 0.58 -26.98 6.65
N LEU A 71 -0.35 -27.35 7.52
CA LEU A 71 -1.46 -26.47 7.93
C LEU A 71 -0.95 -25.19 8.59
N LEU A 72 0.01 -25.28 9.51
CA LEU A 72 0.60 -24.11 10.18
C LEU A 72 1.33 -23.19 9.20
N VAL A 73 2.13 -23.76 8.29
CA VAL A 73 2.84 -22.99 7.26
C VAL A 73 1.86 -22.32 6.31
N PHE A 74 0.76 -22.98 5.95
CA PHE A 74 -0.29 -22.40 5.13
C PHE A 74 -0.97 -21.21 5.81
N VAL A 75 -1.34 -21.33 7.09
CA VAL A 75 -1.93 -20.21 7.85
C VAL A 75 -0.95 -19.04 7.95
N ALA A 76 0.32 -19.32 8.26
CA ALA A 76 1.37 -18.31 8.32
C ALA A 76 1.57 -17.60 6.97
N ALA A 77 1.53 -18.35 5.86
CA ALA A 77 1.61 -17.82 4.50
C ALA A 77 0.46 -16.85 4.18
N VAL A 78 -0.77 -17.21 4.53
CA VAL A 78 -1.95 -16.34 4.33
C VAL A 78 -1.81 -15.03 5.12
N ILE A 79 -1.40 -15.13 6.39
CA ILE A 79 -1.17 -13.94 7.24
C ILE A 79 -0.06 -13.07 6.64
N TYR A 80 1.06 -13.67 6.26
CA TYR A 80 2.20 -12.97 5.68
C TYR A 80 1.83 -12.21 4.41
N LEU A 81 1.19 -12.88 3.45
CA LEU A 81 0.78 -12.25 2.18
C LEU A 81 -0.25 -11.14 2.41
N SER A 82 -1.15 -11.31 3.38
CA SER A 82 -2.11 -10.28 3.76
C SER A 82 -1.42 -9.02 4.29
N VAL A 83 -0.43 -9.19 5.18
CA VAL A 83 0.36 -8.07 5.73
C VAL A 83 1.21 -7.40 4.63
N ALA A 84 1.91 -8.19 3.81
CA ALA A 84 2.74 -7.67 2.72
C ALA A 84 1.90 -6.89 1.70
N GLY A 85 0.76 -7.43 1.28
CA GLY A 85 -0.17 -6.77 0.37
C GLY A 85 -0.74 -5.48 0.96
N PHE A 86 -1.08 -5.49 2.26
CA PHE A 86 -1.56 -4.29 2.95
C PHE A 86 -0.51 -3.18 3.02
N LEU A 87 0.74 -3.51 3.33
CA LEU A 87 1.85 -2.55 3.37
C LEU A 87 2.14 -1.94 1.99
N LEU A 88 2.16 -2.77 0.94
CA LEU A 88 2.34 -2.31 -0.45
C LEU A 88 1.17 -1.43 -0.90
N SER A 89 -0.06 -1.82 -0.58
CA SER A 89 -1.29 -1.04 -0.86
C SER A 89 -1.28 0.33 -0.17
N ARG A 90 -0.80 0.42 1.07
CA ARG A 90 -0.65 1.71 1.79
C ARG A 90 0.32 2.64 1.05
N LYS A 91 1.41 2.10 0.51
CA LYS A 91 2.40 2.90 -0.22
C LYS A 91 1.85 3.49 -1.51
N VAL A 92 1.03 2.73 -2.24
CA VAL A 92 0.33 3.20 -3.45
C VAL A 92 -0.67 4.30 -3.11
N ARG A 93 -1.47 4.10 -2.05
CA ARG A 93 -2.50 5.08 -1.66
C ARG A 93 -1.95 6.47 -1.35
N ARG A 94 -0.74 6.55 -0.78
CA ARG A 94 -0.09 7.84 -0.50
C ARG A 94 0.24 8.64 -1.76
N GLN A 95 0.35 8.02 -2.95
CA GLN A 95 0.61 8.76 -4.20
C GLN A 95 -0.56 9.63 -4.64
N PHE A 96 -1.76 9.33 -4.13
CA PHE A 96 -2.96 10.09 -4.44
C PHE A 96 -3.16 11.27 -3.50
N THR A 97 -2.10 11.73 -2.85
CA THR A 97 -2.11 12.88 -1.95
C THR A 97 -1.01 13.84 -2.39
N ALA A 98 -1.37 15.08 -2.69
CA ALA A 98 -0.44 16.18 -2.93
C ALA A 98 -0.64 17.26 -1.88
N TRP A 99 0.43 17.95 -1.52
CA TRP A 99 0.35 19.15 -0.68
C TRP A 99 0.65 20.36 -1.53
N VAL A 100 -0.11 21.42 -1.33
CA VAL A 100 0.06 22.66 -2.09
C VAL A 100 0.00 23.84 -1.14
N TYR A 101 1.01 24.68 -1.18
CA TYR A 101 1.04 25.96 -0.49
C TYR A 101 0.72 27.06 -1.50
N ASN A 102 -0.23 27.95 -1.20
CA ASN A 102 -0.65 29.02 -2.12
C ASN A 102 -0.06 30.40 -1.79
N GLY A 103 0.93 30.47 -0.89
CA GLY A 103 1.47 31.73 -0.38
C GLY A 103 0.89 32.15 0.97
N GLU A 104 -0.30 31.66 1.34
CA GLU A 104 -0.97 32.01 2.61
C GLU A 104 -1.33 30.78 3.45
N LYS A 105 -1.77 29.70 2.80
CA LYS A 105 -2.31 28.50 3.45
C LYS A 105 -1.79 27.24 2.76
N LEU A 106 -1.62 26.21 3.57
CA LEU A 106 -1.26 24.87 3.10
C LEU A 106 -2.54 24.05 2.88
N TYR A 107 -2.63 23.36 1.75
CA TYR A 107 -3.75 22.52 1.37
C TYR A 107 -3.28 21.08 1.14
N VAL A 108 -4.12 20.13 1.53
CA VAL A 108 -3.98 18.71 1.18
C VAL A 108 -5.00 18.39 0.10
N VAL A 109 -4.52 17.97 -1.06
CA VAL A 109 -5.34 17.50 -2.18
C VAL A 109 -5.25 15.99 -2.22
N THR A 110 -6.37 15.30 -1.94
CA THR A 110 -6.43 13.83 -1.94
C THR A 110 -7.38 13.33 -3.02
N ALA A 111 -6.92 12.40 -3.86
CA ALA A 111 -7.75 11.70 -4.83
C ALA A 111 -8.35 10.43 -4.21
N LYS A 112 -9.66 10.30 -4.28
CA LYS A 112 -10.42 9.12 -3.83
C LYS A 112 -10.50 8.10 -4.96
N VAL A 113 -9.44 7.31 -5.14
CA VAL A 113 -9.37 6.36 -6.25
C VAL A 113 -9.71 4.93 -5.82
N PRO A 114 -10.56 4.19 -6.56
CA PRO A 114 -10.85 2.80 -6.27
C PRO A 114 -9.60 1.90 -6.35
N SER A 115 -9.56 0.90 -5.48
CA SER A 115 -8.49 -0.09 -5.47
C SER A 115 -8.86 -1.27 -6.37
N ALA A 116 -7.96 -1.66 -7.27
CA ALA A 116 -8.19 -2.74 -8.23
C ALA A 116 -8.48 -4.10 -7.57
N GLY A 117 -8.07 -4.30 -6.31
CA GLY A 117 -8.19 -5.59 -5.60
C GLY A 117 -9.60 -6.09 -5.30
N ARG A 118 -10.66 -5.32 -5.62
CA ARG A 118 -12.06 -5.76 -5.46
C ARG A 118 -12.75 -6.19 -6.75
N TYR A 119 -12.08 -6.13 -7.91
CA TYR A 119 -12.71 -6.37 -9.19
C TYR A 119 -12.24 -7.68 -9.81
N SER A 120 -13.20 -8.55 -10.14
CA SER A 120 -12.96 -9.88 -10.72
C SER A 120 -12.83 -9.88 -12.24
N SER A 121 -13.13 -8.76 -12.94
CA SER A 121 -13.09 -8.72 -14.41
C SER A 121 -11.95 -7.86 -14.97
N PRO A 122 -11.21 -8.34 -15.99
CA PRO A 122 -10.10 -7.61 -16.61
C PRO A 122 -10.50 -6.22 -17.13
N ARG A 123 -11.72 -6.08 -17.69
CA ARG A 123 -12.25 -4.78 -18.16
C ARG A 123 -12.50 -3.77 -17.03
N ARG A 124 -12.89 -4.23 -15.84
CA ARG A 124 -13.05 -3.33 -14.67
C ARG A 124 -11.72 -2.98 -14.05
N VAL A 125 -10.74 -3.88 -14.14
CA VAL A 125 -9.37 -3.61 -13.70
C VAL A 125 -8.72 -2.56 -14.61
N SER A 126 -8.88 -2.65 -15.93
CA SER A 126 -8.35 -1.65 -16.87
C SER A 126 -8.97 -0.26 -16.68
N SER A 127 -10.28 -0.18 -16.43
CA SER A 127 -10.93 1.12 -16.16
C SER A 127 -10.47 1.74 -14.85
N VAL A 128 -10.25 0.95 -13.80
CA VAL A 128 -9.67 1.45 -12.53
C VAL A 128 -8.25 1.98 -12.75
N PHE A 129 -7.44 1.29 -13.57
CA PHE A 129 -6.10 1.76 -13.89
C PHE A 129 -6.10 3.09 -14.65
N GLN A 130 -7.02 3.27 -15.60
CA GLN A 130 -7.21 4.55 -16.28
C GLN A 130 -7.64 5.66 -15.32
N ILE A 131 -8.55 5.38 -14.38
CA ILE A 131 -8.96 6.37 -13.36
C ILE A 131 -7.78 6.73 -12.46
N GLN A 132 -6.95 5.75 -12.06
CA GLN A 132 -5.73 6.00 -11.29
C GLN A 132 -4.70 6.82 -12.05
N GLU A 133 -4.52 6.54 -13.34
CA GLU A 133 -3.58 7.26 -14.19
C GLU A 133 -4.03 8.71 -14.40
N ARG A 134 -5.31 8.92 -14.74
CA ARG A 134 -5.91 10.25 -14.84
C ARG A 134 -5.82 11.02 -13.52
N ALA A 135 -6.06 10.36 -12.38
CA ALA A 135 -5.92 11.00 -11.07
C ALA A 135 -4.47 11.40 -10.78
N LEU A 136 -3.50 10.58 -11.18
CA LEU A 136 -2.09 10.97 -11.09
C LEU A 136 -1.81 12.15 -12.04
N GLU A 137 -2.19 12.10 -13.31
CA GLU A 137 -1.98 13.20 -14.25
C GLU A 137 -2.50 14.54 -13.70
N ILE A 138 -3.71 14.56 -13.13
CA ILE A 138 -4.30 15.76 -12.53
C ILE A 138 -3.53 16.21 -11.28
N LEU A 139 -3.08 15.28 -10.42
CA LEU A 139 -2.23 15.63 -9.26
C LEU A 139 -0.85 16.14 -9.65
N HIS A 140 -0.39 15.84 -10.87
CA HIS A 140 0.91 16.24 -11.37
C HIS A 140 0.87 17.50 -12.23
N ASP A 141 -0.32 17.94 -12.65
CA ASP A 141 -0.48 19.21 -13.35
C ASP A 141 -0.63 20.38 -12.34
N PRO A 142 0.36 21.28 -12.26
CA PRO A 142 0.31 22.43 -11.35
C PRO A 142 -0.90 23.32 -11.59
N ARG A 143 -1.33 23.48 -12.85
CA ARG A 143 -2.45 24.35 -13.20
C ARG A 143 -3.75 23.76 -12.70
N MET A 144 -3.93 22.45 -12.85
CA MET A 144 -5.12 21.76 -12.35
C MET A 144 -5.20 21.76 -10.83
N LEU A 145 -4.07 21.59 -10.14
CA LEU A 145 -4.02 21.69 -8.68
C LEU A 145 -4.43 23.09 -8.18
N VAL A 146 -3.94 24.15 -8.84
CA VAL A 146 -4.35 25.53 -8.52
C VAL A 146 -5.85 25.71 -8.76
N SER A 147 -6.36 25.28 -9.91
CA SER A 147 -7.79 25.35 -10.23
C SER A 147 -8.69 24.60 -9.24
N LEU A 148 -8.22 23.46 -8.71
CA LEU A 148 -8.93 22.70 -7.67
C LEU A 148 -8.95 23.45 -6.33
N ILE A 149 -7.88 24.16 -5.98
CA ILE A 149 -7.78 24.94 -4.73
C ILE A 149 -8.59 26.22 -4.80
N GLU A 150 -8.52 26.93 -5.93
CA GLU A 150 -9.30 28.14 -6.19
C GLU A 150 -10.80 27.84 -6.36
N GLY A 151 -11.18 26.56 -6.50
CA GLY A 151 -12.56 26.12 -6.68
C GLY A 151 -13.12 26.42 -8.06
N THR A 152 -12.28 26.79 -9.03
CA THR A 152 -12.68 27.04 -10.43
C THR A 152 -13.03 25.75 -11.15
N VAL A 153 -12.42 24.63 -10.74
CA VAL A 153 -12.74 23.29 -11.22
C VAL A 153 -13.10 22.40 -10.04
N SER A 154 -14.26 21.76 -10.09
CA SER A 154 -14.69 20.76 -9.10
C SER A 154 -14.66 19.38 -9.73
N GLU A 155 -13.65 18.58 -9.37
CA GLU A 155 -13.57 17.18 -9.77
C GLU A 155 -14.03 16.26 -8.61
N PRO A 156 -15.05 15.41 -8.79
CA PRO A 156 -15.62 14.58 -7.72
C PRO A 156 -14.64 13.54 -7.16
N LEU A 157 -13.58 13.25 -7.91
CA LEU A 157 -12.48 12.36 -7.49
C LEU A 157 -11.58 13.02 -6.43
N PHE A 158 -11.56 14.35 -6.32
CA PHE A 158 -10.61 15.08 -5.50
C PHE A 158 -11.26 15.74 -4.30
N HIS A 159 -10.55 15.71 -3.18
CA HIS A 159 -10.94 16.41 -1.96
C HIS A 159 -9.80 17.35 -1.58
N VAL A 160 -10.10 18.63 -1.53
CA VAL A 160 -9.18 19.68 -1.10
C VAL A 160 -9.51 20.02 0.36
N THR A 161 -8.54 19.83 1.25
CA THR A 161 -8.68 20.11 2.67
C THR A 161 -7.65 21.16 3.09
N PRO A 162 -8.07 22.34 3.58
CA PRO A 162 -7.13 23.31 4.13
C PRO A 162 -6.53 22.80 5.44
N VAL A 163 -5.23 22.99 5.61
CA VAL A 163 -4.50 22.65 6.82
C VAL A 163 -4.52 23.85 7.76
N THR A 164 -5.21 23.72 8.88
CA THR A 164 -5.41 24.84 9.82
C THR A 164 -4.44 24.80 10.99
N GLU A 165 -4.17 23.62 11.57
CA GLU A 165 -3.35 23.51 12.78
C GLU A 165 -2.66 22.15 12.87
N VAL A 166 -1.38 22.15 13.25
CA VAL A 166 -0.58 20.95 13.49
C VAL A 166 -0.37 20.76 14.99
N ARG A 167 -0.90 19.66 15.54
CA ARG A 167 -0.76 19.35 16.98
C ARG A 167 0.60 18.78 17.36
N ARG A 168 1.15 17.92 16.50
CA ARG A 168 2.40 17.21 16.82
C ARG A 168 3.06 16.67 15.58
N ILE A 169 4.38 16.81 15.53
CA ILE A 169 5.22 16.21 14.49
C ILE A 169 6.11 15.14 15.15
N ARG A 170 6.03 13.90 14.67
CA ARG A 170 6.91 12.80 15.12
C ARG A 170 7.80 12.36 13.98
N GLN A 171 9.11 12.52 14.16
CA GLN A 171 10.08 12.03 13.20
C GLN A 171 10.32 10.52 13.33
N ARG A 172 10.48 9.86 12.19
CA ARG A 172 11.03 8.51 12.04
C ARG A 172 12.17 8.55 11.03
N GLU A 173 12.87 7.43 10.88
CA GLU A 173 14.04 7.32 10.01
C GLU A 173 13.72 7.72 8.55
N GLN A 174 12.68 7.14 7.95
CA GLN A 174 12.30 7.36 6.56
C GLN A 174 11.03 8.21 6.34
N GLU A 175 10.27 8.50 7.41
CA GLU A 175 8.97 9.17 7.34
C GLU A 175 8.77 10.13 8.52
N VAL A 176 7.85 11.08 8.37
CA VAL A 176 7.37 11.96 9.44
C VAL A 176 5.86 11.76 9.60
N ILE A 177 5.42 11.62 10.85
CA ILE A 177 4.01 11.53 11.19
C ILE A 177 3.56 12.88 11.69
N VAL A 178 2.63 13.51 10.98
CA VAL A 178 2.04 14.80 11.33
C VAL A 178 0.64 14.52 11.88
N CYS A 179 0.39 14.98 13.11
CA CYS A 179 -0.89 14.84 13.77
C CYS A 179 -1.64 16.16 13.67
N PHE A 180 -2.81 16.11 13.05
CA PHE A 180 -3.82 17.17 13.03
C PHE A 180 -4.90 16.85 14.06
N ASP A 181 -5.85 17.77 14.27
CA ASP A 181 -6.95 17.58 15.23
C ASP A 181 -7.77 16.31 14.96
N ARG A 182 -8.13 16.08 13.70
CA ARG A 182 -9.08 15.02 13.32
C ARG A 182 -8.44 13.82 12.63
N TYR A 183 -7.19 13.94 12.20
CA TYR A 183 -6.51 12.88 11.45
C TYR A 183 -5.00 12.96 11.60
N ARG A 184 -4.31 11.90 11.15
CA ARG A 184 -2.84 11.83 11.16
C ARG A 184 -2.36 11.46 9.78
N GLU A 185 -1.41 12.21 9.26
CA GLU A 185 -0.85 11.99 7.94
C GLU A 185 0.62 11.55 8.03
N LYS A 186 1.02 10.66 7.12
CA LYS A 186 2.39 10.14 7.09
C LYS A 186 3.08 10.63 5.83
N ILE A 187 4.05 11.52 6.01
CA ILE A 187 4.81 12.16 4.95
C ILE A 187 6.14 11.43 4.78
N SER A 188 6.49 11.09 3.54
CA SER A 188 7.78 10.47 3.22
C SER A 188 8.87 11.53 3.23
N LYS A 189 10.06 11.23 3.75
CA LYS A 189 11.22 12.14 3.60
C LYS A 189 11.71 12.27 2.15
N LYS A 190 11.22 11.40 1.25
CA LYS A 190 11.46 11.46 -0.20
C LYS A 190 10.42 12.28 -0.97
N THR A 191 9.53 12.98 -0.27
CA THR A 191 8.61 13.95 -0.89
C THR A 191 9.41 15.07 -1.54
N THR A 192 8.96 15.59 -2.68
CA THR A 192 9.60 16.72 -3.35
C THR A 192 9.65 17.92 -2.40
N ASN A 193 10.77 18.65 -2.36
CA ASN A 193 10.98 19.81 -1.47
C ASN A 193 10.55 19.58 -0.01
N PHE A 194 10.84 18.39 0.53
CA PHE A 194 10.43 17.96 1.86
C PHE A 194 10.76 18.98 2.97
N GLU A 195 11.93 19.62 2.93
CA GLU A 195 12.33 20.60 3.95
C GLU A 195 11.43 21.85 3.97
N ALA A 196 11.03 22.35 2.80
CA ALA A 196 10.12 23.49 2.71
C ALA A 196 8.70 23.11 3.18
N LEU A 197 8.21 21.91 2.83
CA LEU A 197 6.95 21.39 3.38
C LEU A 197 6.99 21.31 4.92
N MET A 198 8.11 20.84 5.49
CA MET A 198 8.28 20.77 6.93
C MET A 198 8.35 22.16 7.58
N MET A 199 8.92 23.16 6.91
CA MET A 199 8.92 24.55 7.36
C MET A 199 7.48 25.07 7.50
N HIS A 200 6.66 24.91 6.47
CA HIS A 200 5.24 25.33 6.50
C HIS A 200 4.43 24.58 7.57
N LEU A 201 4.65 23.28 7.71
CA LEU A 201 3.96 22.48 8.74
C LEU A 201 4.37 22.85 10.16
N ARG A 202 5.63 23.24 10.39
CA ARG A 202 6.09 23.74 11.68
C ARG A 202 5.56 25.15 11.97
N ALA A 203 5.43 26.00 10.96
CA ALA A 203 4.81 27.31 11.13
C ALA A 203 3.33 27.22 11.57
N LEU A 204 2.65 26.12 11.20
CA LEU A 204 1.25 25.83 11.56
C LEU A 204 1.08 25.11 12.91
N GLY A 205 2.17 24.78 13.61
CA GLY A 205 2.12 24.11 14.90
C GLY A 205 2.91 24.88 15.95
N ALA A 206 2.32 25.12 17.11
CA ALA A 206 3.08 25.56 18.27
C ALA A 206 3.98 24.40 18.75
N GLU A 207 5.21 24.73 19.16
CA GLU A 207 6.29 23.83 19.60
C GLU A 207 5.86 22.69 20.55
#